data_AF-A0A955F7E2-F1
#
_entry.id   AF-A0A955F7E2-F1
#
_cell.length_a   1.000
_cell.length_b   1.000
_cell.length_c   1.000
_cell.angle_alpha   90.00
_cell.angle_beta   90.00
_cell.angle_gamma   90.00
#
_symmetry.space_group_name_H-M   'P 1'
#
loop_
_entity.id
_entity.type
_entity.pdbx_description
1 polymer ?
#
loop_
_entity_poly.entity_id
_entity_poly.type
_entity_poly.pdbx_seq_one_letter_code
_entity_poly.pdbx_strand_id
1 'polypeptide(L)'
;MKRNPREEGSALVLALIAAFLLLIVSFEVAHTTRIETFITKNVEADARLEVACRSGLERALALLREDRQQTEIDSQGDSWYKLFVDSELVESEFGKDEFLFDEATQEEASFDVKLFIEIQDESSKFNVYGLRSDDAAERRKRREKFAQLVDRFRDAWGEWDLSVVDGELIAEHLLEFIDRTEDRPYRNVPVPSTKGLGGINDIGELLYLEPITPEILWDQRTEDGEAMIPGLYRFLTVWSDMQININTAPHATLSTLFEPQFVYLAERIVDFRERADEERERDLSRF
;
A
#
# COMPACT_ATOMS: atom_id res chain seq x y z
N MET A 1 64.03 -27.57 50.89
CA MET A 1 63.71 -28.19 49.59
C MET A 1 63.78 -27.09 48.53
N LYS A 2 64.78 -27.14 47.63
CA LYS A 2 64.89 -26.19 46.51
C LYS A 2 63.89 -26.63 45.44
N ARG A 3 62.89 -25.80 45.14
CA ARG A 3 61.96 -26.02 44.02
C ARG A 3 62.74 -26.00 42.71
N ASN A 4 62.40 -26.92 41.82
CA ASN A 4 63.07 -27.11 40.55
C ASN A 4 62.56 -26.03 39.57
N PRO A 5 63.38 -25.11 39.06
CA PRO A 5 62.93 -23.97 38.26
C PRO A 5 62.22 -24.36 36.95
N ARG A 6 62.30 -25.64 36.54
CA ARG A 6 61.58 -26.21 35.39
C ARG A 6 60.09 -26.50 35.66
N GLU A 7 59.71 -26.79 36.90
CA GLU A 7 58.30 -27.02 37.26
C GLU A 7 57.51 -25.71 37.31
N GLU A 8 58.15 -24.61 37.73
CA GLU A 8 57.56 -23.27 37.78
C GLU A 8 57.19 -22.73 36.39
N GLY A 9 57.99 -23.04 35.36
CA GLY A 9 57.67 -22.66 33.98
C GLY A 9 56.47 -23.42 33.39
N SER A 10 56.29 -24.70 33.72
CA SER A 10 55.17 -25.50 33.22
C SER A 10 53.82 -25.09 33.80
N ALA A 11 53.80 -24.72 35.10
CA ALA A 11 52.61 -24.21 35.76
C ALA A 11 52.19 -22.85 35.19
N LEU A 12 53.15 -21.98 34.85
CA LEU A 12 52.88 -20.69 34.21
C LEU A 12 52.28 -20.86 32.81
N VAL A 13 52.81 -21.79 32.00
CA VAL A 13 52.27 -22.07 30.66
C VAL A 13 50.86 -22.63 30.74
N LEU A 14 50.59 -23.56 31.67
CA LEU A 14 49.24 -24.07 31.91
C LEU A 14 48.26 -22.96 32.34
N ALA A 15 48.70 -22.07 33.23
CA ALA A 15 47.89 -20.93 33.68
C ALA A 15 47.61 -19.95 32.53
N LEU A 16 48.59 -19.69 31.65
CA LEU A 16 48.43 -18.83 30.48
C LEU A 16 47.47 -19.43 29.44
N ILE A 17 47.58 -20.74 29.18
CA ILE A 17 46.65 -21.44 28.27
C ILE A 17 45.24 -21.42 28.87
N ALA A 18 45.09 -21.70 30.17
CA ALA A 18 43.79 -21.63 30.84
C ALA A 18 43.21 -20.21 30.78
N ALA A 19 44.01 -19.17 31.03
CA ALA A 19 43.58 -17.78 30.92
C ALA A 19 43.17 -17.40 29.49
N PHE A 20 43.92 -17.85 28.49
CA PHE A 20 43.60 -17.62 27.08
C PHE A 20 42.30 -18.31 26.67
N LEU A 21 42.09 -19.57 27.10
CA LEU A 21 40.83 -20.29 26.88
C LEU A 21 39.65 -19.60 27.55
N LEU A 22 39.82 -19.13 28.80
CA LEU A 22 38.79 -18.36 29.50
C LEU A 22 38.46 -17.06 28.77
N LEU A 23 39.45 -16.38 28.19
CA LEU A 23 39.24 -15.16 27.41
C LEU A 23 38.43 -15.44 26.15
N ILE A 24 38.76 -16.50 25.40
CA ILE A 24 38.00 -16.91 24.21
C ILE A 24 36.55 -17.24 24.57
N VAL A 25 36.32 -18.06 25.60
CA VAL A 25 34.97 -18.43 26.03
C VAL A 25 34.19 -17.20 26.49
N SER A 26 34.82 -16.29 27.23
CA SER A 26 34.17 -15.05 27.67
C SER A 26 33.80 -14.15 26.50
N PHE A 27 34.66 -14.06 25.49
CA PHE A 27 34.38 -13.29 24.27
C PHE A 27 33.23 -13.89 23.46
N GLU A 28 33.22 -15.21 23.28
CA GLU A 28 32.15 -15.93 22.58
C GLU A 28 30.80 -15.74 23.28
N VAL A 29 30.74 -15.92 24.60
CA VAL A 29 29.53 -15.70 25.39
C VAL A 29 29.04 -14.25 25.26
N ALA A 30 29.94 -13.27 25.32
CA ALA A 30 29.58 -11.87 25.17
C ALA A 30 29.04 -11.56 23.76
N HIS A 31 29.63 -12.17 22.73
CA HIS A 31 29.18 -12.01 21.35
C HIS A 31 27.79 -12.65 21.13
N THR A 32 27.60 -13.88 21.57
CA THR A 32 26.33 -14.60 21.46
C THR A 32 25.21 -13.89 22.23
N THR A 33 25.48 -13.43 23.46
CA THR A 33 24.50 -12.67 24.25
C THR A 33 24.04 -11.40 23.55
N ARG A 34 24.95 -10.69 22.84
CA ARG A 34 24.59 -9.49 22.07
C ARG A 34 23.68 -9.82 20.89
N ILE A 35 23.97 -10.89 20.17
CA ILE A 35 23.14 -11.36 19.04
C ILE A 35 21.76 -11.78 19.55
N GLU A 36 21.70 -12.59 20.61
CA GLU A 36 20.44 -13.04 21.20
C GLU A 36 19.60 -11.87 21.70
N THR A 37 20.22 -10.85 22.30
CA THR A 37 19.53 -9.63 22.71
C THR A 37 18.94 -8.88 21.51
N PHE A 38 19.68 -8.79 20.40
CA PHE A 38 19.20 -8.15 19.18
C PHE A 38 18.02 -8.92 18.55
N ILE A 39 18.14 -10.25 18.44
CA ILE A 39 17.06 -11.11 17.93
C ILE A 39 15.82 -10.99 18.81
N THR A 40 16.00 -11.07 20.14
CA THR A 40 14.87 -10.97 21.10
C THR A 40 14.14 -9.64 20.96
N LYS A 41 14.89 -8.53 20.80
CA LYS A 41 14.29 -7.21 20.58
C LYS A 41 13.51 -7.12 19.26
N ASN A 42 14.03 -7.70 18.18
CA ASN A 42 13.32 -7.71 16.90
C ASN A 42 12.05 -8.56 16.97
N VAL A 43 12.12 -9.76 17.57
CA VAL A 43 10.94 -10.63 17.76
C VAL A 43 9.89 -9.94 18.62
N GLU A 44 10.30 -9.24 19.67
CA GLU A 44 9.41 -8.44 20.51
C GLU A 44 8.77 -7.28 19.72
N ALA A 45 9.56 -6.55 18.92
CA ALA A 45 9.05 -5.47 18.07
C ALA A 45 8.07 -5.98 17.02
N ASP A 46 8.40 -7.08 16.32
CA ASP A 46 7.53 -7.70 15.31
C ASP A 46 6.19 -8.13 15.91
N ALA A 47 6.20 -8.79 17.08
CA ALA A 47 4.98 -9.20 17.77
C ALA A 47 4.11 -7.99 18.18
N ARG A 48 4.74 -6.91 18.65
CA ARG A 48 4.04 -5.67 19.00
C ARG A 48 3.44 -5.00 17.77
N LEU A 49 4.19 -4.90 16.67
CA LEU A 49 3.72 -4.34 15.40
C LEU A 49 2.55 -5.17 14.84
N GLU A 50 2.62 -6.49 14.90
CA GLU A 50 1.54 -7.37 14.44
C GLU A 50 0.24 -7.12 15.22
N VAL A 51 0.32 -7.04 16.56
CA VAL A 51 -0.84 -6.75 17.40
C VAL A 51 -1.39 -5.36 17.13
N ALA A 52 -0.53 -4.35 16.97
CA ALA A 52 -0.92 -2.99 16.62
C ALA A 52 -1.66 -2.94 15.27
N CYS A 53 -1.11 -3.54 14.22
CA CYS A 53 -1.74 -3.62 12.90
C CYS A 53 -3.10 -4.34 12.95
N ARG A 54 -3.19 -5.46 13.69
CA ARG A 54 -4.47 -6.16 13.89
C ARG A 54 -5.50 -5.30 14.61
N SER A 55 -5.09 -4.55 15.63
CA SER A 55 -5.99 -3.62 16.33
C SER A 55 -6.47 -2.49 15.41
N GLY A 56 -5.60 -2.00 14.53
CA GLY A 56 -5.95 -1.04 13.48
C GLY A 56 -6.99 -1.57 12.50
N LEU A 57 -6.79 -2.80 12.03
CA LEU A 57 -7.76 -3.48 11.15
C LEU A 57 -9.13 -3.62 11.84
N GLU A 58 -9.17 -4.06 13.09
CA GLU A 58 -10.44 -4.19 13.83
C GLU A 58 -11.12 -2.82 14.04
N ARG A 59 -10.35 -1.75 14.25
CA ARG A 59 -10.88 -0.38 14.32
C ARG A 59 -11.47 0.05 12.97
N ALA A 60 -10.77 -0.18 11.86
CA ALA A 60 -11.28 0.11 10.52
C ALA A 60 -12.57 -0.68 10.22
N LEU A 61 -12.62 -1.97 10.59
CA LEU A 61 -13.81 -2.81 10.44
C LEU A 61 -14.98 -2.34 11.32
N ALA A 62 -14.70 -1.88 12.54
CA ALA A 62 -15.73 -1.33 13.42
C ALA A 62 -16.36 -0.06 12.83
N LEU A 63 -15.54 0.84 12.30
CA LEU A 63 -16.00 2.06 11.62
C LEU A 63 -16.87 1.75 10.41
N LEU A 64 -16.43 0.84 9.53
CA LEU A 64 -17.22 0.43 8.36
C LEU A 64 -18.53 -0.25 8.75
N ARG A 65 -18.56 -1.00 9.88
CA ARG A 65 -19.81 -1.61 10.40
C ARG A 65 -20.77 -0.58 10.98
N GLU A 66 -20.25 0.48 11.58
CA GLU A 66 -21.04 1.58 12.10
C GLU A 66 -21.63 2.40 10.95
N ASP A 67 -20.81 2.75 9.97
CA ASP A 67 -21.22 3.49 8.78
C ASP A 67 -22.35 2.78 8.01
N ARG A 68 -22.19 1.47 7.79
CA ARG A 68 -23.22 0.61 7.17
C ARG A 68 -24.55 0.58 7.92
N GLN A 69 -24.58 0.88 9.21
CA GLN A 69 -25.84 0.98 9.96
C GLN A 69 -26.56 2.32 9.72
N GLN A 70 -25.82 3.35 9.32
CA GLN A 70 -26.32 4.70 9.08
C GLN A 70 -26.75 4.89 7.62
N THR A 71 -25.98 4.35 6.67
CA THR A 71 -26.20 4.50 5.23
C THR A 71 -25.86 3.22 4.46
N GLU A 72 -26.51 3.01 3.31
CA GLU A 72 -26.14 1.98 2.32
C GLU A 72 -25.28 2.55 1.17
N ILE A 73 -25.08 3.87 1.16
CA ILE A 73 -24.36 4.59 0.11
C ILE A 73 -23.01 5.03 0.66
N ASP A 74 -21.95 4.53 0.04
CA ASP A 74 -20.56 4.90 0.33
C ASP A 74 -20.16 6.14 -0.48
N SER A 75 -19.56 7.13 0.18
CA SER A 75 -19.17 8.44 -0.36
C SER A 75 -17.94 9.04 0.33
N GLN A 76 -17.34 10.07 -0.27
CA GLN A 76 -16.20 10.79 0.33
C GLN A 76 -16.56 11.55 1.61
N GLY A 77 -17.84 11.83 1.80
CA GLY A 77 -18.35 12.52 2.99
C GLY A 77 -18.53 11.64 4.22
N ASP A 78 -18.26 10.34 4.10
CA ASP A 78 -18.46 9.37 5.18
C ASP A 78 -17.25 9.30 6.11
N SER A 79 -17.53 8.90 7.36
CA SER A 79 -16.55 8.91 8.45
C SER A 79 -15.30 8.06 8.16
N TRP A 80 -15.47 6.98 7.41
CA TRP A 80 -14.38 6.08 7.04
C TRP A 80 -13.46 6.67 5.97
N TYR A 81 -13.96 7.55 5.09
CA TYR A 81 -13.16 8.16 4.02
C TYR A 81 -12.27 9.29 4.54
N LYS A 82 -12.75 10.03 5.54
CA LYS A 82 -12.02 11.14 6.17
C LYS A 82 -11.02 10.70 7.23
N LEU A 83 -10.87 9.39 7.45
CA LEU A 83 -10.04 8.85 8.52
C LEU A 83 -8.53 8.97 8.23
N PHE A 84 -8.02 10.17 7.98
CA PHE A 84 -6.71 10.55 8.49
C PHE A 84 -6.94 10.82 9.97
N VAL A 85 -6.29 10.05 10.84
CA VAL A 85 -6.50 10.11 12.30
C VAL A 85 -6.65 11.56 12.77
N ASP A 86 -7.88 11.95 13.07
CA ASP A 86 -8.18 13.17 13.79
C ASP A 86 -7.66 12.95 15.22
N SER A 87 -6.40 13.33 15.43
CA SER A 87 -6.02 13.89 16.70
C SER A 87 -6.09 15.40 16.54
N GLU A 88 -7.26 15.98 16.83
CA GLU A 88 -7.35 17.27 17.49
C GLU A 88 -6.58 17.21 18.82
N LEU A 89 -5.26 17.16 18.71
CA LEU A 89 -4.32 17.85 19.55
C LEU A 89 -3.19 18.33 18.64
N VAL A 90 -3.24 19.65 18.41
CA VAL A 90 -2.15 20.55 18.03
C VAL A 90 -2.04 20.86 16.53
N GLU A 91 -2.66 21.99 16.18
CA GLU A 91 -2.19 22.91 15.14
C GLU A 91 -0.65 23.07 15.21
N SER A 92 0.03 22.77 14.13
CA SER A 92 1.31 23.39 13.81
C SER A 92 1.46 23.46 12.30
N GLU A 93 1.50 24.69 11.80
CA GLU A 93 1.98 24.98 10.46
C GLU A 93 3.37 24.36 10.22
N PHE A 94 3.64 24.05 8.94
CA PHE A 94 4.93 23.63 8.36
C PHE A 94 5.42 22.20 8.61
N GLY A 95 5.41 21.42 7.52
CA GLY A 95 6.60 20.81 6.94
C GLY A 95 7.42 19.86 7.79
N LYS A 96 7.35 18.57 7.44
CA LYS A 96 7.98 17.41 8.10
C LYS A 96 7.44 17.25 9.52
N ASP A 97 6.82 16.11 9.84
CA ASP A 97 7.14 15.37 11.06
C ASP A 97 6.32 14.09 11.24
N GLU A 98 6.96 13.25 12.03
CA GLU A 98 6.75 11.85 12.38
C GLU A 98 5.72 11.78 13.53
N PHE A 99 4.52 11.21 13.34
CA PHE A 99 3.44 11.31 14.35
C PHE A 99 3.43 10.20 15.42
N LEU A 100 3.81 10.54 16.66
CA LEU A 100 3.77 9.72 17.88
C LEU A 100 2.35 9.41 18.36
N PHE A 101 2.13 8.15 18.76
CA PHE A 101 0.98 7.76 19.57
C PHE A 101 1.39 7.88 21.04
N ASP A 102 0.74 8.78 21.78
CA ASP A 102 0.83 8.86 23.24
C ASP A 102 -0.58 8.94 23.84
N GLU A 103 -1.43 7.97 23.51
CA GLU A 103 -2.62 7.65 24.30
C GLU A 103 -2.32 6.45 25.20
N ALA A 104 -1.42 6.68 26.15
CA ALA A 104 -1.40 5.90 27.38
C ALA A 104 -2.56 6.39 28.25
N THR A 105 -3.65 5.62 28.29
CA THR A 105 -4.36 5.41 29.55
C THR A 105 -3.31 5.21 30.65
N GLN A 106 -3.43 5.94 31.77
CA GLN A 106 -2.50 5.94 32.90
C GLN A 106 -2.39 4.59 33.66
N GLU A 107 -2.18 3.50 32.94
CA GLU A 107 -1.69 2.21 33.44
C GLU A 107 -0.67 1.66 32.44
N GLU A 108 0.60 2.03 32.63
CA GLU A 108 1.83 1.27 32.30
C GLU A 108 1.89 0.45 30.99
N ALA A 109 1.34 0.94 29.87
CA ALA A 109 1.65 0.39 28.55
C ALA A 109 2.03 1.52 27.59
N SER A 110 3.29 1.92 27.66
CA SER A 110 3.95 2.74 26.64
C SER A 110 4.00 1.93 25.33
N PHE A 111 3.01 2.11 24.47
CA PHE A 111 3.05 1.61 23.10
C PHE A 111 3.73 2.64 22.21
N ASP A 112 5.04 2.51 22.03
CA ASP A 112 5.85 3.31 21.08
C ASP A 112 5.62 2.84 19.63
N VAL A 113 4.37 2.68 19.21
CA VAL A 113 4.01 2.22 17.86
C VAL A 113 3.10 3.23 17.21
N LYS A 114 3.55 3.78 16.08
CA LYS A 114 2.80 4.72 15.26
C LYS A 114 2.04 3.98 14.17
N LEU A 115 0.71 3.98 14.22
CA LEU A 115 -0.14 3.32 13.25
C LEU A 115 -0.81 4.33 12.30
N PHE A 116 -0.68 4.12 11.00
CA PHE A 116 -1.43 4.86 9.99
C PHE A 116 -2.46 3.90 9.38
N ILE A 117 -3.73 4.30 9.39
CA ILE A 117 -4.83 3.53 8.80
C ILE A 117 -5.40 4.37 7.67
N GLU A 118 -5.45 3.81 6.48
CA GLU A 118 -6.11 4.40 5.31
C GLU A 118 -7.14 3.39 4.81
N ILE A 119 -8.36 3.85 4.56
CA ILE A 119 -9.44 3.05 4.00
C ILE A 119 -9.74 3.59 2.61
N GLN A 120 -9.66 2.73 1.60
CA GLN A 120 -9.93 3.10 0.22
C GLN A 120 -11.05 2.22 -0.35
N ASP A 121 -12.00 2.84 -1.04
CA ASP A 121 -13.03 2.13 -1.79
C ASP A 121 -12.43 1.58 -3.10
N GLU A 122 -12.25 0.26 -3.18
CA GLU A 122 -11.77 -0.40 -4.40
C GLU A 122 -12.78 -0.30 -5.56
N SER A 123 -14.07 -0.11 -5.29
CA SER A 123 -15.09 0.13 -6.32
C SER A 123 -14.98 1.53 -6.94
N SER A 124 -14.16 2.42 -6.37
CA SER A 124 -13.82 3.72 -7.00
C SER A 124 -12.91 3.55 -8.23
N LYS A 125 -12.28 2.39 -8.40
CA LYS A 125 -11.23 2.10 -9.39
C LYS A 125 -11.77 1.28 -10.58
N PHE A 126 -11.02 1.28 -11.68
CA PHE A 126 -11.32 0.45 -12.84
C PHE A 126 -10.90 -1.00 -12.59
N ASN A 127 -11.86 -1.93 -12.67
CA ASN A 127 -11.56 -3.35 -12.52
C ASN A 127 -10.94 -3.93 -13.80
N VAL A 128 -9.70 -4.41 -13.71
CA VAL A 128 -8.94 -4.94 -14.87
C VAL A 128 -9.58 -6.19 -15.46
N TYR A 129 -10.29 -6.99 -14.67
CA TYR A 129 -11.03 -8.14 -15.19
C TYR A 129 -12.17 -7.72 -16.10
N GLY A 130 -12.63 -6.46 -16.06
CA GLY A 130 -13.61 -5.95 -16.98
C GLY A 130 -13.16 -6.06 -18.45
N LEU A 131 -11.85 -6.07 -18.70
CA LEU A 131 -11.32 -6.29 -20.05
C LEU A 131 -11.66 -7.67 -20.61
N ARG A 132 -11.92 -8.66 -19.74
CA ARG A 132 -12.36 -10.00 -20.10
C ARG A 132 -13.89 -10.02 -20.14
N SER A 133 -14.45 -9.96 -21.34
CA SER A 133 -15.89 -10.12 -21.58
C SER A 133 -16.14 -11.04 -22.77
N ASP A 134 -17.10 -11.96 -22.65
CA ASP A 134 -17.49 -12.86 -23.75
C ASP A 134 -18.12 -12.08 -24.91
N ASP A 135 -18.77 -10.94 -24.64
CA ASP A 135 -19.32 -10.05 -25.66
C ASP A 135 -18.20 -9.16 -26.25
N ALA A 136 -17.97 -9.30 -27.55
CA ALA A 136 -16.98 -8.53 -28.28
C ALA A 136 -17.25 -7.02 -28.28
N ALA A 137 -18.52 -6.59 -28.29
CA ALA A 137 -18.88 -5.18 -28.27
C ALA A 137 -18.56 -4.54 -26.91
N GLU A 138 -18.95 -5.21 -25.82
CA GLU A 138 -18.65 -4.78 -24.46
C GLU A 138 -17.14 -4.80 -24.19
N ARG A 139 -16.44 -5.83 -24.67
CA ARG A 139 -14.98 -5.93 -24.57
C ARG A 139 -14.28 -4.75 -25.25
N ARG A 140 -14.73 -4.39 -26.46
CA ARG A 140 -14.21 -3.22 -27.19
C ARG A 140 -14.45 -1.93 -26.42
N LYS A 141 -15.66 -1.74 -25.90
CA LYS A 141 -16.02 -0.56 -25.09
C LYS A 141 -15.17 -0.47 -23.82
N ARG A 142 -14.94 -1.57 -23.12
CA ARG A 142 -14.12 -1.59 -21.90
C ARG A 142 -12.64 -1.35 -22.18
N ARG A 143 -12.11 -1.87 -23.29
CA ARG A 143 -10.76 -1.55 -23.75
C ARG A 143 -10.60 -0.07 -24.07
N GLU A 144 -11.57 0.52 -24.78
CA GLU A 144 -11.57 1.96 -25.09
C GLU A 144 -11.60 2.81 -23.80
N LYS A 145 -12.44 2.45 -22.83
CA LYS A 145 -12.49 3.12 -21.53
C LYS A 145 -11.18 3.01 -20.74
N PHE A 146 -10.56 1.83 -20.76
CA PHE A 146 -9.26 1.63 -20.13
C PHE A 146 -8.17 2.47 -20.81
N ALA A 147 -8.14 2.50 -22.14
CA ALA A 147 -7.17 3.33 -22.86
C ALA A 147 -7.38 4.83 -22.54
N GLN A 148 -8.63 5.29 -22.45
CA GLN A 148 -8.95 6.65 -21.98
C GLN A 148 -8.56 6.90 -20.52
N LEU A 149 -8.59 5.89 -19.65
CA LEU A 149 -8.08 6.02 -18.28
C LEU A 149 -6.59 6.30 -18.26
N VAL A 150 -5.84 5.49 -19.02
CA VAL A 150 -4.38 5.61 -19.17
C VAL A 150 -4.00 6.95 -19.82
N ASP A 151 -4.81 7.44 -20.74
CA ASP A 151 -4.62 8.76 -21.35
C ASP A 151 -4.84 9.91 -20.36
N ARG A 152 -5.77 9.75 -19.41
CA ARG A 152 -6.23 10.87 -18.57
C ARG A 152 -5.61 10.93 -17.17
N PHE A 153 -5.09 9.83 -16.65
CA PHE A 153 -4.57 9.83 -15.28
C PHE A 153 -3.30 10.67 -15.11
N ARG A 154 -2.59 10.96 -16.21
CA ARG A 154 -1.37 11.79 -16.26
C ARG A 154 -1.37 12.93 -17.28
N ASP A 155 -2.50 13.26 -17.91
CA ASP A 155 -2.63 14.35 -18.90
C ASP A 155 -2.03 15.69 -18.43
N ALA A 156 -2.18 16.01 -17.13
CA ALA A 156 -1.62 17.22 -16.53
C ALA A 156 -0.09 17.21 -16.31
N TRP A 157 0.62 16.11 -16.61
CA TRP A 157 2.00 15.84 -16.18
C TRP A 157 3.02 15.75 -17.32
N GLY A 158 2.70 16.27 -18.50
CA GLY A 158 3.69 16.55 -19.57
C GLY A 158 4.50 15.32 -19.99
N GLU A 159 5.78 15.25 -19.64
CA GLU A 159 6.67 14.13 -20.02
C GLU A 159 6.27 12.78 -19.41
N TRP A 160 5.45 12.79 -18.36
CA TRP A 160 4.94 11.59 -17.70
C TRP A 160 3.60 11.10 -18.28
N ASP A 161 3.05 11.86 -19.23
CA ASP A 161 1.80 11.55 -19.88
C ASP A 161 1.91 10.28 -20.73
N LEU A 162 0.83 9.50 -20.77
CA LEU A 162 0.71 8.30 -21.58
C LEU A 162 -0.41 8.51 -22.58
N SER A 163 -0.22 8.07 -23.81
CA SER A 163 -1.25 8.25 -24.83
C SER A 163 -2.30 7.14 -24.78
N VAL A 164 -3.44 7.36 -25.45
CA VAL A 164 -4.41 6.30 -25.78
C VAL A 164 -3.74 5.06 -26.39
N VAL A 165 -2.69 5.23 -27.22
CA VAL A 165 -1.97 4.12 -27.87
C VAL A 165 -1.23 3.26 -26.83
N ASP A 166 -0.60 3.91 -25.85
CA ASP A 166 0.06 3.21 -24.74
C ASP A 166 -0.98 2.46 -23.90
N GLY A 167 -2.15 3.07 -23.67
CA GLY A 167 -3.28 2.44 -23.01
C GLY A 167 -3.82 1.19 -23.75
N GLU A 168 -3.92 1.24 -25.08
CA GLU A 168 -4.30 0.08 -25.90
C GLU A 168 -3.27 -1.04 -25.83
N LEU A 169 -1.97 -0.71 -25.89
CA LEU A 169 -0.88 -1.66 -25.76
C LEU A 169 -0.89 -2.34 -24.38
N ILE A 170 -1.03 -1.56 -23.31
CA ILE A 170 -1.15 -2.09 -21.94
C ILE A 170 -2.37 -3.02 -21.84
N ALA A 171 -3.53 -2.63 -22.40
CA ALA A 171 -4.73 -3.45 -22.37
C ALA A 171 -4.56 -4.79 -23.11
N GLU A 172 -3.80 -4.81 -24.21
CA GLU A 172 -3.49 -6.04 -24.94
C GLU A 172 -2.65 -7.00 -24.09
N HIS A 173 -1.53 -6.51 -23.54
CA HIS A 173 -0.66 -7.30 -22.68
C HIS A 173 -1.36 -7.78 -21.41
N LEU A 174 -2.21 -6.93 -20.83
CA LEU A 174 -3.00 -7.26 -19.65
C LEU A 174 -3.98 -8.39 -19.95
N LEU A 175 -4.62 -8.39 -21.12
CA LEU A 175 -5.54 -9.45 -21.51
C LEU A 175 -4.81 -10.77 -21.80
N GLU A 176 -3.67 -10.70 -22.48
CA GLU A 176 -2.81 -11.88 -22.69
C GLU A 176 -2.34 -12.47 -21.35
N PHE A 177 -2.00 -11.61 -20.39
CA PHE A 177 -1.60 -12.02 -19.05
C PHE A 177 -2.75 -12.63 -18.26
N ILE A 178 -3.96 -12.06 -18.30
CA ILE A 178 -5.14 -12.60 -17.61
C ILE A 178 -5.58 -13.95 -18.21
N ASP A 179 -5.47 -14.12 -19.53
CA ASP A 179 -5.88 -15.33 -20.24
C ASP A 179 -4.77 -16.39 -20.32
N ARG A 180 -3.64 -16.17 -19.63
CA ARG A 180 -2.51 -17.10 -19.63
C ARG A 180 -2.92 -18.47 -19.08
N THR A 181 -2.35 -19.51 -19.67
CA THR A 181 -2.55 -20.91 -19.26
C THR A 181 -1.20 -21.63 -19.25
N GLU A 182 -1.11 -22.82 -18.66
CA GLU A 182 0.13 -23.62 -18.69
C GLU A 182 0.62 -23.85 -20.14
N ASP A 183 -0.31 -24.09 -21.08
CA ASP A 183 -0.02 -24.30 -22.50
C ASP A 183 0.21 -23.00 -23.30
N ARG A 184 -0.23 -21.85 -22.76
CA ARG A 184 -0.07 -20.52 -23.35
C ARG A 184 0.40 -19.54 -22.28
N PRO A 185 1.68 -19.62 -21.87
CA PRO A 185 2.23 -18.70 -20.89
C PRO A 185 2.40 -17.31 -21.52
N TYR A 186 2.19 -16.27 -20.71
CA TYR A 186 2.60 -14.93 -21.09
C TYR A 186 4.12 -14.81 -20.95
N ARG A 187 4.84 -14.69 -22.08
CA ARG A 187 6.29 -14.38 -22.15
C ARG A 187 7.18 -15.08 -21.11
N ASN A 188 6.97 -16.38 -20.93
CA ASN A 188 7.71 -17.23 -19.98
C ASN A 188 7.46 -16.96 -18.50
N VAL A 189 6.47 -16.14 -18.13
CA VAL A 189 5.95 -16.08 -16.77
C VAL A 189 5.13 -17.36 -16.55
N PRO A 190 5.59 -18.30 -15.71
CA PRO A 190 4.86 -19.52 -15.47
C PRO A 190 3.55 -19.20 -14.75
N VAL A 191 2.48 -19.90 -15.12
CA VAL A 191 1.23 -19.84 -14.36
C VAL A 191 1.46 -20.61 -13.05
N PRO A 192 1.21 -20.03 -11.87
CA PRO A 192 1.28 -20.77 -10.63
C PRO A 192 0.34 -21.98 -10.72
N SER A 193 0.77 -23.17 -10.27
CA SER A 193 -0.08 -24.38 -10.29
C SER A 193 -1.20 -24.33 -9.23
N THR A 194 -1.61 -23.14 -8.82
CA THR A 194 -2.68 -22.94 -7.85
C THR A 194 -4.01 -23.21 -8.54
N LYS A 195 -4.96 -23.81 -7.82
CA LYS A 195 -6.33 -24.06 -8.31
C LYS A 195 -7.15 -22.77 -8.53
N GLY A 196 -6.50 -21.60 -8.56
CA GLY A 196 -7.10 -20.30 -8.82
C GLY A 196 -7.35 -20.07 -10.31
N LEU A 197 -8.07 -19.00 -10.64
CA LEU A 197 -8.51 -18.65 -12.00
C LEU A 197 -7.36 -18.28 -12.97
N GLY A 198 -6.09 -18.53 -12.63
CA GLY A 198 -4.93 -18.15 -13.45
C GLY A 198 -4.75 -16.64 -13.64
N GLY A 199 -5.62 -15.82 -13.01
CA GLY A 199 -5.64 -14.37 -13.14
C GLY A 199 -4.74 -13.65 -12.13
N ILE A 200 -4.89 -12.32 -12.12
CA ILE A 200 -4.17 -11.37 -11.27
C ILE A 200 -4.80 -11.33 -9.87
N ASN A 201 -4.01 -11.54 -8.81
CA ASN A 201 -4.48 -11.43 -7.42
C ASN A 201 -4.12 -10.07 -6.80
N ASP A 202 -3.07 -9.45 -7.32
CA ASP A 202 -2.58 -8.16 -6.87
C ASP A 202 -2.20 -7.27 -8.05
N ILE A 203 -2.50 -5.97 -7.96
CA ILE A 203 -2.16 -5.01 -9.02
C ILE A 203 -0.65 -4.85 -9.18
N GLY A 204 0.16 -5.17 -8.17
CA GLY A 204 1.62 -5.26 -8.27
C GLY A 204 2.12 -6.29 -9.30
N GLU A 205 1.33 -7.33 -9.63
CA GLU A 205 1.66 -8.28 -10.69
C GLU A 205 1.73 -7.62 -12.08
N LEU A 206 1.17 -6.41 -12.24
CA LEU A 206 1.27 -5.66 -13.49
C LEU A 206 2.71 -5.33 -13.89
N LEU A 207 3.67 -5.34 -12.94
CA LEU A 207 5.10 -5.19 -13.24
C LEU A 207 5.69 -6.33 -14.08
N TYR A 208 4.96 -7.44 -14.25
CA TYR A 208 5.36 -8.49 -15.19
C TYR A 208 5.02 -8.14 -16.65
N LEU A 209 4.21 -7.11 -16.89
CA LEU A 209 3.87 -6.66 -18.24
C LEU A 209 5.00 -5.77 -18.79
N GLU A 210 5.46 -6.05 -20.02
CA GLU A 210 6.52 -5.26 -20.67
C GLU A 210 6.23 -3.74 -20.73
N PRO A 211 5.01 -3.29 -21.07
CA PRO A 211 4.74 -1.85 -21.16
C PRO A 211 4.59 -1.17 -19.79
N ILE A 212 4.60 -1.91 -18.67
CA ILE A 212 4.41 -1.33 -17.33
C ILE A 212 5.73 -1.35 -16.58
N THR A 213 6.22 -0.16 -16.26
CA THR A 213 7.39 0.02 -15.40
C THR A 213 6.98 0.44 -13.99
N PRO A 214 7.87 0.33 -12.98
CA PRO A 214 7.61 0.86 -11.64
C PRO A 214 7.19 2.34 -11.64
N GLU A 215 7.72 3.12 -12.58
CA GLU A 215 7.43 4.56 -12.76
C GLU A 215 6.01 4.83 -13.26
N ILE A 216 5.43 3.88 -13.99
CA ILE A 216 4.04 3.93 -14.46
C ILE A 216 3.09 3.42 -13.38
N LEU A 217 3.46 2.32 -12.71
CA LEU A 217 2.58 1.67 -11.74
C LEU A 217 2.46 2.44 -10.43
N TRP A 218 3.58 2.88 -9.87
CA TRP A 218 3.65 3.53 -8.57
C TRP A 218 3.69 5.04 -8.68
N ASP A 219 3.22 5.70 -7.62
CA ASP A 219 3.34 7.14 -7.48
C ASP A 219 4.80 7.58 -7.53
N GLN A 220 5.07 8.65 -8.27
CA GLN A 220 6.39 9.25 -8.37
C GLN A 220 6.41 10.60 -7.70
N ARG A 221 7.58 11.03 -7.24
CA ARG A 221 7.77 12.37 -6.69
C ARG A 221 8.55 13.20 -7.72
N THR A 222 8.14 14.45 -7.92
CA THR A 222 8.89 15.36 -8.81
C THR A 222 10.31 15.58 -8.28
N GLU A 223 11.24 16.00 -9.14
CA GLU A 223 12.65 16.23 -8.77
C GLU A 223 12.79 17.22 -7.62
N ASP A 224 11.93 18.24 -7.59
CA ASP A 224 11.88 19.25 -6.53
C ASP A 224 11.19 18.75 -5.24
N GLY A 225 10.58 17.56 -5.28
CA GLY A 225 9.91 16.92 -4.15
C GLY A 225 8.55 17.49 -3.78
N GLU A 226 8.10 18.54 -4.49
CA GLU A 226 6.90 19.33 -4.18
C GLU A 226 5.60 18.64 -4.59
N ALA A 227 5.61 17.87 -5.69
CA ALA A 227 4.40 17.29 -6.25
C ALA A 227 4.51 15.77 -6.40
N MET A 228 3.37 15.09 -6.25
CA MET A 228 3.24 13.64 -6.40
C MET A 228 2.51 13.34 -7.70
N ILE A 229 3.21 12.64 -8.60
CA ILE A 229 2.72 12.19 -9.89
C ILE A 229 2.00 10.86 -9.66
N PRO A 230 0.70 10.75 -9.95
CA PRO A 230 -0.08 9.57 -9.58
C PRO A 230 0.30 8.36 -10.44
N GLY A 231 0.43 7.18 -9.82
CA GLY A 231 0.64 5.89 -10.50
C GLY A 231 -0.67 5.20 -10.90
N LEU A 232 -0.60 4.26 -11.84
CA LEU A 232 -1.76 3.45 -12.24
C LEU A 232 -2.38 2.67 -11.07
N TYR A 233 -1.62 2.34 -10.03
CA TYR A 233 -2.13 1.63 -8.84
C TYR A 233 -3.30 2.35 -8.17
N ARG A 234 -3.36 3.69 -8.24
CA ARG A 234 -4.47 4.49 -7.68
C ARG A 234 -5.80 4.29 -8.42
N PHE A 235 -5.75 3.83 -9.67
CA PHE A 235 -6.91 3.81 -10.57
C PHE A 235 -7.35 2.41 -10.97
N LEU A 236 -6.59 1.37 -10.64
CA LEU A 236 -6.86 0.00 -11.04
C LEU A 236 -7.15 -0.89 -9.83
N THR A 237 -8.04 -1.86 -10.01
CA THR A 237 -8.33 -2.89 -9.01
C THR A 237 -8.57 -4.25 -9.64
N VAL A 238 -8.40 -5.31 -8.85
CA VAL A 238 -8.92 -6.66 -9.12
C VAL A 238 -10.10 -7.00 -8.21
N TRP A 239 -10.43 -6.14 -7.25
CA TRP A 239 -11.35 -6.38 -6.13
C TRP A 239 -12.55 -5.44 -6.19
N SER A 240 -13.48 -5.65 -7.12
CA SER A 240 -14.78 -4.95 -7.15
C SER A 240 -15.84 -5.74 -7.91
N ASP A 241 -17.08 -5.26 -7.90
CA ASP A 241 -18.23 -5.84 -8.61
C ASP A 241 -18.32 -5.42 -10.10
N MET A 242 -17.24 -4.85 -10.66
CA MET A 242 -17.15 -4.27 -12.01
C MET A 242 -17.95 -2.98 -12.23
N GLN A 243 -18.62 -2.47 -11.19
CA GLN A 243 -19.22 -1.14 -11.20
C GLN A 243 -18.23 -0.13 -10.63
N ILE A 244 -18.33 1.11 -11.09
CA ILE A 244 -17.53 2.22 -10.57
C ILE A 244 -18.43 3.01 -9.62
N ASN A 245 -18.02 3.10 -8.36
CA ASN A 245 -18.69 3.95 -7.39
C ASN A 245 -18.45 5.42 -7.73
N ILE A 246 -19.48 6.06 -8.28
CA ILE A 246 -19.44 7.47 -8.70
C ILE A 246 -19.41 8.47 -7.54
N ASN A 247 -19.39 8.03 -6.29
CA ASN A 247 -19.27 8.94 -5.14
C ASN A 247 -17.84 9.03 -4.63
N THR A 248 -16.99 8.04 -4.94
CA THR A 248 -15.60 7.93 -4.47
C THR A 248 -14.60 7.88 -5.62
N ALA A 249 -15.04 7.57 -6.85
CA ALA A 249 -14.19 7.48 -8.03
C ALA A 249 -13.36 8.75 -8.27
N PRO A 250 -12.03 8.64 -8.46
CA PRO A 250 -11.20 9.77 -8.80
C PRO A 250 -11.56 10.30 -10.19
N HIS A 251 -11.24 11.58 -10.44
CA HIS A 251 -11.62 12.27 -11.67
C HIS A 251 -11.26 11.48 -12.94
N ALA A 252 -10.03 10.95 -13.02
CA ALA A 252 -9.58 10.17 -14.17
C ALA A 252 -10.46 8.93 -14.41
N THR A 253 -10.73 8.11 -13.39
CA THR A 253 -11.63 6.95 -13.50
C THR A 253 -13.05 7.35 -13.87
N LEU A 254 -13.59 8.38 -13.22
CA LEU A 254 -14.95 8.87 -13.45
C LEU A 254 -15.14 9.37 -14.89
N SER A 255 -14.13 10.05 -15.43
CA SER A 255 -14.17 10.59 -16.79
C SER A 255 -14.40 9.51 -17.86
N THR A 256 -13.95 8.28 -17.62
CA THR A 256 -14.12 7.14 -18.54
C THR A 256 -15.56 6.64 -18.64
N LEU A 257 -16.43 7.07 -17.73
CA LEU A 257 -17.85 6.72 -17.78
C LEU A 257 -18.60 7.48 -18.87
N PHE A 258 -18.08 8.62 -19.29
CA PHE A 258 -18.73 9.55 -20.21
C PHE A 258 -18.14 9.48 -21.61
N GLU A 259 -18.98 9.78 -22.60
CA GLU A 259 -18.51 10.00 -23.97
C GLU A 259 -17.66 11.29 -24.03
N PRO A 260 -16.74 11.43 -25.01
CA PRO A 260 -15.80 12.56 -25.09
C PRO A 260 -16.45 13.95 -24.94
N GLN A 261 -17.63 14.16 -25.51
CA GLN A 261 -18.36 15.43 -25.44
C GLN A 261 -18.98 15.73 -24.06
N PHE A 262 -19.06 14.74 -23.16
CA PHE A 262 -19.65 14.85 -21.83
C PHE A 262 -18.63 14.65 -20.70
N VAL A 263 -17.34 14.61 -21.01
CA VAL A 263 -16.26 14.43 -20.00
C VAL A 263 -16.30 15.52 -18.93
N TYR A 264 -16.71 16.75 -19.27
CA TYR A 264 -16.90 17.85 -18.31
C TYR A 264 -17.91 17.53 -17.19
N LEU A 265 -18.78 16.52 -17.36
CA LEU A 265 -19.67 16.08 -16.29
C LEU A 265 -18.91 15.41 -15.15
N ALA A 266 -17.75 14.80 -15.41
CA ALA A 266 -16.91 14.21 -14.37
C ALA A 266 -16.43 15.29 -13.38
N GLU A 267 -15.88 16.39 -13.90
CA GLU A 267 -15.48 17.56 -13.09
C GLU A 267 -16.66 18.11 -12.29
N ARG A 268 -17.84 18.27 -12.93
CA ARG A 268 -19.05 18.74 -12.23
C ARG A 268 -19.51 17.82 -11.10
N ILE A 269 -19.29 16.51 -11.22
CA ILE A 269 -19.62 15.56 -10.15
C ILE A 269 -18.61 15.71 -9.01
N VAL A 270 -17.32 15.84 -9.29
CA VAL A 270 -16.27 16.07 -8.27
C VAL A 270 -16.56 17.37 -7.51
N ASP A 271 -16.77 18.47 -8.23
CA ASP A 271 -17.19 19.77 -7.67
C ASP A 271 -18.42 19.66 -6.75
N PHE A 272 -19.39 18.83 -7.15
CA PHE A 272 -20.61 18.65 -6.38
C PHE A 272 -20.35 17.89 -5.07
N ARG A 273 -19.48 16.87 -5.09
CA ARG A 273 -19.08 16.13 -3.89
C ARG A 273 -18.39 17.04 -2.89
N GLU A 274 -17.40 17.81 -3.34
CA GLU A 274 -16.63 18.72 -2.49
C GLU A 274 -17.53 19.75 -1.81
N ARG A 275 -18.46 20.38 -2.54
CA ARG A 275 -19.42 21.35 -1.97
C ARG A 275 -20.38 20.70 -0.98
N ALA A 276 -20.86 19.49 -1.27
CA ALA A 276 -21.76 18.77 -0.37
C ALA A 276 -21.07 18.43 0.95
N ASP A 277 -19.79 18.10 0.91
CA ASP A 277 -18.98 17.86 2.11
C ASP A 277 -18.76 19.16 2.91
N GLU A 278 -18.43 20.28 2.26
CA GLU A 278 -18.29 21.59 2.90
C GLU A 278 -19.60 22.09 3.55
N GLU A 279 -20.75 21.85 2.92
CA GLU A 279 -22.06 22.19 3.49
C GLU A 279 -22.36 21.33 4.72
N ARG A 280 -22.07 20.02 4.66
CA ARG A 280 -22.26 19.09 5.78
C ARG A 280 -21.38 19.46 6.98
N GLU A 281 -20.12 19.84 6.74
CA GLU A 281 -19.20 20.30 7.80
C GLU A 281 -19.67 21.61 8.46
N ARG A 282 -20.15 22.58 7.67
CA ARG A 282 -20.70 23.84 8.19
C ARG A 282 -21.96 23.65 9.04
N ASP A 283 -22.77 22.64 8.74
CA ASP A 283 -23.96 22.33 9.53
C ASP A 283 -23.58 21.63 10.84
N LEU A 284 -22.55 20.79 10.85
CA LEU A 284 -22.03 20.15 12.06
C LEU A 284 -21.35 21.17 13.00
N SER A 285 -20.66 22.18 12.47
CA SER A 285 -19.99 23.23 13.27
C SER A 285 -20.95 24.24 13.92
N ARG A 286 -22.27 24.11 13.69
CA ARG A 286 -23.31 25.00 14.25
C ARG A 286 -24.00 24.42 15.47
N PHE A 287 -23.70 23.18 15.84
CA PHE A 287 -24.17 22.51 17.06
C PHE A 287 -23.07 22.47 18.12
#